data_AF-A0A2E8CT44-F1
#
_entry.id   AF-A0A2E8CT44-F1
#
_cell.length_a   1.000
_cell.length_b   1.000
_cell.length_c   1.000
_cell.angle_alpha   90.00
_cell.angle_beta   90.00
_cell.angle_gamma   90.00
#
_symmetry.space_group_name_H-M   'P 1'
#
loop_
_entity.id
_entity.type
_entity.pdbx_description
1 polymer ?
#
loop_
_entity_poly.entity_id
_entity_poly.type
_entity_poly.pdbx_seq_one_letter_code
_entity_poly.pdbx_strand_id
1 'polypeptide(L)'
;MVLFVVLSSNAAPRYDGEMRDAASHDQLSSKLRMAQQSDPIKDSGPAIGEIEKDPASAQHKRSLLDSSAILCFRGELTLVPKRAVLHVPEHLEKRFGVNGKVEVKSWQDFYAANRGWIRPLEVTRDEAFGFKPLSEAKLEAIKESTTVIVATFKNGPIAVRPYVDPSEEAASSDKSETPTPLLK
;
A
#
# COMPACT_ATOMS: atom_id res chain seq x y z
N MET A 1 -67.63 -18.03 -45.98
CA MET A 1 -66.73 -18.91 -45.19
C MET A 1 -66.03 -19.85 -46.17
N VAL A 2 -64.87 -19.43 -46.69
CA VAL A 2 -63.93 -20.30 -47.43
C VAL A 2 -62.55 -19.84 -46.99
N LEU A 3 -61.88 -20.71 -46.24
CA LEU A 3 -60.56 -20.49 -45.66
C LEU A 3 -59.52 -21.01 -46.66
N PHE A 4 -58.83 -20.11 -47.37
CA PHE A 4 -57.66 -20.50 -48.17
C PHE A 4 -56.41 -20.43 -47.29
N VAL A 5 -55.94 -21.61 -46.88
CA VAL A 5 -54.65 -21.80 -46.22
C VAL A 5 -53.57 -21.68 -47.29
N VAL A 6 -52.81 -20.57 -47.27
CA VAL A 6 -51.60 -20.43 -48.07
C VAL A 6 -50.43 -21.00 -47.26
N LEU A 7 -49.93 -22.15 -47.68
CA LEU A 7 -48.72 -22.77 -47.18
C LEU A 7 -47.50 -21.93 -47.59
N SER A 8 -46.97 -21.13 -46.66
CA SER A 8 -45.64 -20.53 -46.81
C SER A 8 -44.60 -21.64 -46.82
N SER A 9 -44.01 -21.88 -48.00
CA SER A 9 -42.85 -22.74 -48.17
C SER A 9 -41.64 -22.09 -47.52
N ASN A 10 -41.16 -22.67 -46.42
CA ASN A 10 -39.95 -22.27 -45.74
C ASN A 10 -38.75 -22.76 -46.57
N ALA A 11 -38.16 -21.88 -47.38
CA ALA A 11 -36.96 -22.18 -48.14
C ALA A 11 -35.76 -22.24 -47.20
N ALA A 12 -35.08 -23.39 -47.16
CA ALA A 12 -33.83 -23.56 -46.44
C ALA A 12 -32.76 -22.56 -46.92
N PRO A 13 -31.87 -22.06 -46.05
CA PRO A 13 -30.74 -21.24 -46.47
C PRO A 13 -29.86 -22.10 -47.39
N ARG A 14 -29.76 -21.67 -48.65
CA ARG A 14 -28.78 -22.23 -49.59
C ARG A 14 -27.40 -21.88 -49.04
N TYR A 15 -26.67 -22.89 -48.62
CA TYR A 15 -25.23 -22.76 -48.44
C TYR A 15 -24.63 -22.59 -49.83
N ASP A 16 -24.48 -21.33 -50.27
CA ASP A 16 -23.49 -21.01 -51.29
C ASP A 16 -22.15 -21.39 -50.69
N GLY A 17 -21.63 -22.54 -51.11
CA GLY A 17 -20.32 -23.01 -50.74
C GLY A 17 -19.27 -22.09 -51.35
N GLU A 18 -19.14 -20.86 -50.84
CA GLU A 18 -17.87 -20.16 -50.88
C GLU A 18 -16.89 -21.03 -50.11
N MET A 19 -16.13 -21.83 -50.86
CA MET A 19 -14.89 -22.40 -50.35
C MET A 19 -14.14 -21.25 -49.70
N ARG A 20 -13.81 -21.39 -48.41
CA ARG A 20 -12.98 -20.40 -47.73
C ARG A 20 -11.65 -20.35 -48.48
N ASP A 21 -11.45 -19.30 -49.26
CA ASP A 21 -10.19 -19.04 -49.92
C ASP A 21 -9.12 -19.00 -48.84
N ALA A 22 -8.32 -20.06 -48.78
CA ALA A 22 -7.16 -20.09 -47.92
C ALA A 22 -6.26 -18.95 -48.39
N ALA A 23 -5.97 -18.00 -47.49
CA ALA A 23 -5.13 -16.86 -47.82
C ALA A 23 -3.83 -17.37 -48.45
N SER A 24 -3.56 -16.96 -49.69
CA SER A 24 -2.34 -17.38 -50.39
C SER A 24 -1.12 -16.80 -49.67
N HIS A 25 0.04 -17.45 -49.81
CA HIS A 25 1.28 -17.03 -49.16
C HIS A 25 1.62 -15.55 -49.43
N ASP A 26 1.33 -15.09 -50.65
CA ASP A 26 1.54 -13.69 -51.07
C ASP A 26 0.59 -12.71 -50.36
N GLN A 27 -0.64 -13.13 -50.07
CA GLN A 27 -1.58 -12.33 -49.28
C GLN A 27 -1.18 -12.26 -47.80
N LEU A 28 -0.59 -13.32 -47.26
CA LEU A 28 -0.07 -13.32 -45.88
C LEU A 28 1.19 -12.47 -45.76
N SER A 29 2.13 -12.59 -46.71
CA SER A 29 3.38 -11.83 -46.69
C SER A 29 3.15 -10.32 -46.86
N SER A 30 2.22 -9.94 -47.74
CA SER A 30 1.82 -8.54 -47.93
C SER A 30 1.16 -7.94 -46.68
N LYS A 31 0.23 -8.67 -46.05
CA LYS A 31 -0.42 -8.23 -44.80
C LYS A 31 0.57 -8.09 -43.64
N LEU A 32 1.52 -9.02 -43.53
CA LEU A 32 2.56 -8.97 -42.49
C LEU A 32 3.47 -7.75 -42.69
N ARG A 33 3.83 -7.45 -43.94
CA ARG A 33 4.63 -6.26 -44.28
C ARG A 33 3.89 -4.96 -43.97
N MET A 34 2.59 -4.89 -44.28
CA MET A 34 1.76 -3.73 -43.95
C MET A 34 1.61 -3.55 -42.43
N ALA A 35 1.39 -4.63 -41.68
CA ALA A 35 1.29 -4.58 -40.23
C ALA A 35 2.59 -4.08 -39.57
N GLN A 36 3.75 -4.55 -40.03
CA GLN A 36 5.06 -4.11 -39.52
C GLN A 36 5.41 -2.65 -39.87
N GLN A 37 4.82 -2.12 -40.95
CA GLN A 37 4.96 -0.72 -41.34
C GLN A 37 4.05 0.20 -40.52
N SER A 38 2.88 -0.29 -40.08
CA SER A 38 1.92 0.47 -39.27
C SER A 38 1.97 0.10 -37.78
N ASP A 39 3.12 -0.29 -37.25
CA ASP A 39 3.29 -0.60 -35.82
C ASP A 39 3.21 0.69 -34.99
N PRO A 40 2.13 0.94 -34.23
CA PRO A 40 1.96 2.18 -33.45
C PRO A 40 2.98 2.31 -32.31
N ILE A 41 3.69 1.23 -31.98
CA ILE A 41 4.76 1.18 -30.97
C ILE A 41 6.04 1.88 -31.47
N LYS A 42 6.27 1.95 -32.78
CA LYS A 42 7.43 2.65 -33.35
C LYS A 42 7.19 4.16 -33.41
N ASP A 43 5.94 4.57 -33.57
CA ASP A 43 5.53 5.98 -33.61
C ASP A 43 5.41 6.63 -32.22
N SER A 44 5.41 5.84 -31.13
CA SER A 44 5.30 6.37 -29.77
C SER A 44 6.55 7.11 -29.25
N GLY A 45 7.56 7.30 -30.09
CA GLY A 45 8.80 7.98 -29.74
C GLY A 45 9.64 7.22 -28.71
N PRO A 46 10.86 7.69 -28.40
CA PRO A 46 11.61 7.18 -27.26
C PRO A 46 10.83 7.45 -25.97
N ALA A 47 10.89 6.51 -25.02
CA ALA A 47 10.22 6.65 -23.74
C ALA A 47 10.59 7.99 -23.08
N ILE A 48 9.58 8.85 -22.88
CA ILE A 48 9.74 10.13 -22.20
C ILE A 48 9.84 9.84 -20.70
N GLY A 49 11.06 9.64 -20.22
CA GLY A 49 11.39 9.42 -18.80
C GLY A 49 12.89 9.16 -18.63
N GLU A 50 13.47 9.61 -17.51
CA GLU A 50 14.84 9.26 -17.13
C GLU A 50 14.91 7.75 -16.82
N ILE A 51 15.38 6.94 -17.78
CA ILE A 51 15.53 5.48 -17.64
C ILE A 51 16.65 5.12 -16.64
N GLU A 52 17.54 6.06 -16.33
CA GLU A 52 18.78 5.78 -15.57
C GLU A 52 18.59 5.45 -14.09
N LYS A 53 17.43 5.76 -13.49
CA LYS A 53 17.16 5.39 -12.09
C LYS A 53 15.93 4.52 -11.99
N ASP A 54 16.18 3.22 -11.82
CA ASP A 54 15.16 2.30 -11.36
C ASP A 54 14.55 2.85 -10.06
N PRO A 55 13.25 3.18 -10.02
CA PRO A 55 12.60 3.67 -8.82
C PRO A 55 12.68 2.68 -7.65
N ALA A 56 12.93 1.38 -7.90
CA ALA A 56 13.15 0.39 -6.86
C ALA A 56 14.50 0.56 -6.15
N SER A 57 15.53 1.03 -6.85
CA SER A 57 16.87 1.26 -6.28
C SER A 57 16.86 2.30 -5.14
N ALA A 58 15.98 3.30 -5.23
CA ALA A 58 15.78 4.31 -4.19
C ALA A 58 15.10 3.75 -2.93
N GLN A 59 14.41 2.62 -3.03
CA GLN A 59 13.61 2.04 -1.94
C GLN A 59 14.34 0.94 -1.15
N HIS A 60 15.46 0.41 -1.67
CA HIS A 60 16.22 -0.69 -1.03
C HIS A 60 16.79 -0.38 0.35
N LYS A 61 16.85 0.89 0.77
CA LYS A 61 17.39 1.29 2.08
C LYS A 61 16.38 1.23 3.23
N ARG A 62 15.09 0.93 2.97
CA ARG A 62 14.05 0.89 4.02
C ARG A 62 13.95 -0.52 4.61
N SER A 63 14.66 -0.78 5.71
CA SER A 63 14.46 -2.00 6.49
C SER A 63 13.14 -1.93 7.26
N LEU A 64 12.37 -3.03 7.27
CA LEU A 64 11.14 -3.14 8.06
C LEU A 64 11.41 -3.08 9.57
N LEU A 65 12.57 -3.56 10.00
CA LEU A 65 13.00 -3.48 11.39
C LEU A 65 13.28 -2.02 11.80
N ASP A 66 13.80 -1.22 10.87
CA ASP A 66 14.08 0.20 11.10
C ASP A 66 12.81 1.06 11.08
N SER A 67 11.69 0.57 10.57
CA SER A 67 10.41 1.30 10.63
C SER A 67 9.47 0.79 11.72
N SER A 68 9.86 -0.28 12.43
CA SER A 68 9.03 -0.96 13.41
C SER A 68 9.63 -0.92 14.82
N ALA A 69 8.76 -0.94 15.82
CA ALA A 69 9.05 -1.36 17.19
C ALA A 69 8.82 -2.86 17.31
N ILE A 70 9.72 -3.54 18.00
CA ILE A 70 9.69 -5.00 18.16
C ILE A 70 9.20 -5.33 19.56
N LEU A 71 8.08 -6.04 19.64
CA LEU A 71 7.56 -6.61 20.89
C LEU A 71 7.85 -8.10 20.90
N CYS A 72 8.44 -8.59 21.98
CA CYS A 72 8.82 -9.99 22.14
C CYS A 72 8.44 -10.51 23.52
N PHE A 73 7.70 -11.62 23.55
CA PHE A 73 7.34 -12.29 24.80
C PHE A 73 7.14 -13.79 24.59
N ARG A 74 7.69 -14.61 25.48
CA ARG A 74 7.54 -16.10 25.46
C ARG A 74 7.88 -16.77 24.12
N GLY A 75 8.87 -16.25 23.39
CA GLY A 75 9.26 -16.82 22.10
C GLY A 75 8.34 -16.41 20.94
N GLU A 76 7.39 -15.50 21.17
CA GLU A 76 6.57 -14.86 20.14
C GLU A 76 7.05 -13.41 19.94
N LEU A 77 7.07 -12.99 18.67
CA LEU A 77 7.47 -11.65 18.26
C LEU A 77 6.40 -11.04 17.37
N THR A 78 6.12 -9.75 17.56
CA THR A 78 5.31 -8.99 16.61
C THR A 78 5.96 -7.66 16.27
N LEU A 79 5.72 -7.21 15.04
CA LEU A 79 6.19 -5.94 14.51
C LEU A 79 5.06 -4.93 14.60
N VAL A 80 5.32 -3.83 15.28
CA VAL A 80 4.39 -2.72 15.45
C VAL A 80 5.02 -1.49 14.81
N PRO A 81 4.30 -0.62 14.08
CA PRO A 81 4.90 0.59 13.53
C PRO A 81 5.61 1.44 14.59
N LYS A 82 6.72 2.09 14.23
CA LYS A 82 7.38 3.06 15.11
C LYS A 82 6.36 4.12 15.56
N ARG A 83 6.41 4.47 16.85
CA ARG A 83 5.51 5.43 17.52
C ARG A 83 4.05 4.97 17.66
N ALA A 84 3.73 3.71 17.37
CA ALA A 84 2.44 3.15 17.75
C ALA A 84 2.37 2.83 19.25
N VAL A 85 3.51 2.54 19.87
CA VAL A 85 3.61 2.34 21.31
C VAL A 85 3.65 3.71 21.98
N LEU A 86 2.61 4.05 22.73
CA LEU A 86 2.43 5.36 23.35
C LEU A 86 3.06 5.43 24.75
N HIS A 87 2.98 4.33 25.49
CA HIS A 87 3.52 4.24 26.84
C HIS A 87 4.04 2.85 27.12
N VAL A 88 5.23 2.80 27.73
CA VAL A 88 5.89 1.59 28.21
C VAL A 88 6.25 1.84 29.66
N PRO A 89 5.72 1.05 30.60
CA PRO A 89 6.14 1.13 31.98
C PRO A 89 7.49 0.42 32.15
N GLU A 90 8.32 0.93 33.06
CA GLU A 90 9.72 0.51 33.27
C GLU A 90 9.88 -1.02 33.46
N HIS A 91 8.96 -1.64 34.19
CA HIS A 91 8.99 -3.09 34.46
C HIS A 91 8.70 -3.97 33.23
N LEU A 92 8.20 -3.41 32.12
CA LEU A 92 7.88 -4.13 30.88
C LEU A 92 8.88 -3.83 29.75
N GLU A 93 9.87 -2.97 29.96
CA GLU A 93 10.88 -2.63 28.94
C GLU A 93 11.66 -3.86 28.43
N LYS A 94 11.88 -4.86 29.30
CA LYS A 94 12.55 -6.12 28.94
C LYS A 94 11.83 -6.93 27.85
N ARG A 95 10.57 -6.59 27.56
CA ARG A 95 9.75 -7.23 26.51
C ARG A 95 9.90 -6.57 25.14
N PHE A 96 10.72 -5.52 25.05
CA PHE A 96 11.08 -4.87 23.80
C PHE A 96 12.40 -5.43 23.26
N GLY A 97 12.50 -5.56 21.94
CA GLY A 97 13.67 -6.11 21.25
C GLY A 97 13.56 -7.59 20.92
N VAL A 98 14.65 -8.18 20.44
CA VAL A 98 14.71 -9.58 19.98
C VAL A 98 15.42 -10.42 21.03
N ASN A 99 14.70 -11.34 21.66
CA ASN A 99 15.26 -12.25 22.66
C ASN A 99 15.26 -13.69 22.11
N GLY A 100 16.40 -14.14 21.59
CA GLY A 100 16.62 -15.54 21.21
C GLY A 100 15.92 -15.99 19.91
N LYS A 101 15.54 -17.26 19.83
CA LYS A 101 14.87 -17.86 18.68
C LYS A 101 13.37 -17.59 18.82
N VAL A 102 12.82 -16.76 17.94
CA VAL A 102 11.47 -16.18 18.09
C VAL A 102 10.63 -16.47 16.85
N GLU A 103 9.34 -16.77 17.06
CA GLU A 103 8.35 -16.93 16.00
C GLU A 103 7.62 -15.60 15.77
N VAL A 104 7.56 -15.15 14.51
CA VAL A 104 6.85 -13.92 14.16
C VAL A 104 5.36 -14.22 14.04
N LYS A 105 4.54 -13.54 14.84
CA LYS A 105 3.08 -13.65 14.83
C LYS A 105 2.40 -12.36 14.38
N SER A 106 1.18 -12.53 13.86
CA SER A 106 0.31 -11.40 13.55
C SER A 106 0.00 -10.60 14.82
N TRP A 107 -0.31 -9.31 14.67
CA TRP A 107 -0.70 -8.47 15.80
C TRP A 107 -1.89 -9.05 16.57
N GLN A 108 -2.88 -9.63 15.87
CA GLN A 108 -4.08 -10.17 16.50
C GLN A 108 -3.77 -11.39 17.38
N ASP A 109 -2.94 -12.30 16.88
CA ASP A 109 -2.53 -13.50 17.62
C ASP A 109 -1.65 -13.13 18.80
N PHE A 110 -0.68 -12.24 18.58
CA PHE A 110 0.20 -11.75 19.64
C PHE A 110 -0.59 -11.04 20.73
N TYR A 111 -1.51 -10.13 20.36
CA TYR A 111 -2.37 -9.45 21.32
C TYR A 111 -3.26 -10.43 22.08
N ALA A 112 -3.86 -11.42 21.40
CA ALA A 112 -4.68 -12.44 22.05
C ALA A 112 -3.93 -13.22 23.13
N ALA A 113 -2.66 -13.56 22.89
CA ALA A 113 -1.81 -14.23 23.89
C ALA A 113 -1.33 -13.29 25.02
N ASN A 114 -1.33 -11.98 24.79
CA ASN A 114 -0.68 -10.97 25.64
C ASN A 114 -1.61 -9.90 26.24
N ARG A 115 -2.93 -10.14 26.27
CA ARG A 115 -3.94 -9.19 26.79
C ARG A 115 -3.74 -8.77 28.25
N GLY A 116 -2.99 -9.56 29.03
CA GLY A 116 -2.74 -9.25 30.44
C GLY A 116 -1.82 -8.04 30.68
N TRP A 117 -1.06 -7.61 29.68
CA TRP A 117 -0.09 -6.51 29.84
C TRP A 117 -0.09 -5.51 28.68
N ILE A 118 -0.87 -5.76 27.62
CA ILE A 118 -1.04 -4.87 26.48
C ILE A 118 -2.46 -4.33 26.49
N ARG A 119 -2.61 -3.02 26.37
CA ARG A 119 -3.88 -2.33 26.20
C ARG A 119 -3.92 -1.60 24.85
N PRO A 120 -4.83 -1.95 23.93
CA PRO A 120 -5.03 -1.18 22.72
C PRO A 120 -5.79 0.10 23.06
N LEU A 121 -5.30 1.23 22.55
CA LEU A 121 -5.99 2.51 22.59
C LEU A 121 -6.47 2.85 21.20
N GLU A 122 -7.77 3.03 21.02
CA GLU A 122 -8.32 3.42 19.73
C GLU A 122 -8.06 4.90 19.45
N VAL A 123 -7.41 5.17 18.32
CA VAL A 123 -7.12 6.52 17.85
C VAL A 123 -7.83 6.76 16.53
N THR A 124 -8.32 7.98 16.33
CA THR A 124 -8.90 8.40 15.07
C THR A 124 -7.80 8.67 14.04
N ARG A 125 -8.21 8.69 12.76
CA ARG A 125 -7.30 9.01 11.65
C ARG A 125 -6.63 10.37 11.86
N ASP A 126 -7.40 11.39 12.22
CA ASP A 126 -6.90 12.76 12.40
C ASP A 126 -5.89 12.86 13.56
N GLU A 127 -6.16 12.18 14.68
CA GLU A 127 -5.22 12.09 15.82
C GLU A 127 -3.92 11.38 15.41
N ALA A 128 -4.00 10.27 14.67
CA ALA A 128 -2.82 9.53 14.24
C ALA A 128 -1.91 10.34 13.29
N PHE A 129 -2.50 11.15 12.40
CA PHE A 129 -1.76 12.05 11.51
C PHE A 129 -1.20 13.30 12.20
N GLY A 130 -1.64 13.59 13.43
CA GLY A 130 -1.23 14.77 14.19
C GLY A 130 -2.03 16.04 13.86
N PHE A 131 -3.18 15.92 13.18
CA PHE A 131 -4.07 17.05 12.89
C PHE A 131 -4.91 17.47 14.10
N LYS A 132 -5.13 16.55 15.04
CA LYS A 132 -5.85 16.78 16.29
C LYS A 132 -5.04 16.25 17.47
N PRO A 133 -5.05 16.94 18.61
CA PRO A 133 -4.45 16.41 19.83
C PRO A 133 -5.26 15.21 20.33
N LEU A 134 -4.59 14.31 21.04
CA LEU A 134 -5.28 13.27 21.81
C LEU A 134 -6.12 13.94 22.90
N SER A 135 -7.36 13.49 23.06
CA SER A 135 -8.23 13.97 24.14
C SER A 135 -7.57 13.82 25.51
N GLU A 136 -7.76 14.79 26.40
CA GLU A 136 -7.16 14.82 27.74
C GLU A 136 -7.43 13.52 28.54
N ALA A 137 -8.65 12.98 28.47
CA ALA A 137 -9.02 11.71 29.09
C ALA A 137 -8.14 10.52 28.63
N LYS A 138 -7.70 10.51 27.36
CA LYS A 138 -6.78 9.47 26.85
C LYS A 138 -5.37 9.69 27.40
N LEU A 139 -4.93 10.94 27.53
CA LEU A 139 -3.61 11.26 28.08
C LEU A 139 -3.49 10.91 29.56
N GLU A 140 -4.54 11.17 30.35
CA GLU A 140 -4.63 10.75 31.75
C GLU A 140 -4.62 9.23 31.86
N ALA A 141 -5.45 8.54 31.08
CA ALA A 141 -5.44 7.08 31.02
C ALA A 141 -4.07 6.52 30.64
N ILE A 142 -3.30 7.23 29.79
CA ILE A 142 -1.93 6.83 29.43
C ILE A 142 -0.98 6.95 30.61
N LYS A 143 -1.04 8.05 31.37
CA LYS A 143 -0.16 8.32 32.51
C LYS A 143 -0.39 7.36 33.68
N GLU A 144 -1.64 6.97 33.92
CA GLU A 144 -2.01 6.10 35.05
C GLU A 144 -1.84 4.61 34.74
N SER A 145 -1.63 4.24 33.49
CA SER A 145 -1.60 2.84 33.08
C SER A 145 -0.32 2.13 33.50
N THR A 146 -0.48 0.95 34.11
CA THR A 146 0.62 0.02 34.41
C THR A 146 0.87 -0.98 33.28
N THR A 147 0.13 -0.88 32.18
CA THR A 147 0.21 -1.75 31.00
C THR A 147 0.82 -1.01 29.82
N VAL A 148 1.41 -1.75 28.87
CA VAL A 148 1.87 -1.16 27.61
C VAL A 148 0.68 -0.70 26.78
N ILE A 149 0.69 0.56 26.35
CA ILE A 149 -0.37 1.13 25.53
C ILE A 149 0.07 1.17 24.08
N VAL A 150 -0.73 0.55 23.21
CA VAL A 150 -0.51 0.54 21.77
C VAL A 150 -1.67 1.25 21.09
N ALA A 151 -1.36 2.25 20.28
CA ALA A 151 -2.33 2.94 19.44
C ALA A 151 -2.81 2.01 18.33
N THR A 152 -4.13 1.94 18.18
CA THR A 152 -4.79 1.08 17.20
C THR A 152 -5.86 1.84 16.44
N PHE A 153 -6.05 1.49 15.18
CA PHE A 153 -7.14 1.95 14.33
C PHE A 153 -7.71 0.74 13.60
N LYS A 154 -9.03 0.51 13.69
CA LYS A 154 -9.69 -0.67 13.12
C LYS A 154 -9.02 -2.00 13.48
N ASN A 155 -8.68 -2.20 14.76
CA ASN A 155 -8.01 -3.39 15.30
C ASN A 155 -6.56 -3.63 14.81
N GLY A 156 -5.96 -2.70 14.06
CA GLY A 156 -4.56 -2.77 13.66
C GLY A 156 -3.72 -1.70 14.36
N PRO A 157 -2.44 -1.95 14.65
CA PRO A 157 -1.57 -0.95 15.25
C PRO A 157 -1.24 0.16 14.25
N ILE A 158 -1.27 1.41 14.70
CA ILE A 158 -1.03 2.59 13.86
C ILE A 158 -0.04 3.53 14.53
N ALA A 159 0.85 4.14 13.74
CA ALA A 159 1.78 5.14 14.24
C ALA A 159 1.04 6.45 14.56
N VAL A 160 1.34 7.04 15.71
CA VAL A 160 0.80 8.35 16.10
C VAL A 160 1.90 9.40 15.99
N ARG A 161 1.63 10.46 15.22
CA ARG A 161 2.51 11.63 15.11
C ARG A 161 2.23 12.58 16.27
N PRO A 162 3.22 13.36 16.73
CA PRO A 162 2.96 14.46 17.64
C PRO A 162 1.99 15.41 16.96
N TYR A 163 1.08 15.97 17.73
CA TYR A 163 0.29 17.10 17.28
C TYR A 163 1.24 18.27 16.98
N VAL A 164 1.11 18.84 15.78
CA VAL A 164 1.79 20.07 15.39
C VAL A 164 0.69 21.09 15.20
N ASP A 165 0.78 22.21 15.90
CA ASP A 165 -0.18 23.28 15.72
C ASP A 165 -0.12 23.77 14.27
N PRO A 166 -1.27 23.88 13.57
CA PRO A 166 -1.30 24.32 12.17
C PRO A 166 -0.77 25.75 11.95
N SER A 167 -0.52 26.50 13.03
CA SER A 167 0.14 27.81 12.99
C SER A 167 1.67 27.74 12.93
N GLU A 168 2.30 26.62 13.27
CA GLU A 168 3.76 26.49 13.32
C GLU A 168 4.35 25.87 12.04
N GLU A 169 3.56 25.14 11.23
CA GLU A 169 4.04 24.58 9.96
C GLU A 169 4.40 25.68 8.93
N ALA A 170 3.75 26.86 9.00
CA ALA A 170 4.07 28.00 8.13
C ALA A 170 5.44 28.66 8.42
N ALA A 171 6.08 28.36 9.56
CA ALA A 171 7.38 28.92 9.93
C ALA A 171 8.56 27.97 9.71
N SER A 172 8.32 26.70 9.35
CA SER A 172 9.38 25.68 9.24
C SER A 172 9.80 25.34 7.81
N SER A 173 9.14 25.89 6.79
CA SER A 173 9.47 25.62 5.38
C SER A 173 10.51 26.56 4.75
N ASP A 174 11.10 27.50 5.50
CA ASP A 174 11.94 28.58 4.92
C ASP A 174 13.41 28.61 5.42
N LYS A 175 13.99 27.46 5.76
CA LYS A 175 15.43 27.35 6.04
C LYS A 175 16.07 26.13 5.40
N SER A 176 16.13 26.11 4.07
CA SER A 176 17.19 25.39 3.35
C SER A 176 17.43 25.98 1.95
N GLU A 177 17.69 27.27 1.84
CA GLU A 177 18.43 27.81 0.71
C GLU A 177 19.92 27.89 1.08
N THR A 178 20.71 27.03 0.46
CA THR A 178 22.17 27.03 0.57
C THR A 178 22.69 28.07 -0.43
N PRO A 179 23.41 29.13 -0.04
CA PRO A 179 23.95 30.07 -1.01
C PRO A 179 25.18 29.43 -1.68
N THR A 180 25.02 29.05 -2.95
CA THR A 180 26.12 28.70 -3.85
C THR A 180 27.11 29.87 -3.93
N PRO A 181 28.42 29.70 -3.65
CA PRO A 181 29.36 30.79 -3.79
C PRO A 181 29.71 30.96 -5.29
N LEU A 182 29.48 32.17 -5.81
CA LEU A 182 29.94 32.59 -7.13
C LEU A 182 31.47 32.67 -7.13
N LEU A 183 32.10 31.85 -7.97
CA LEU A 183 33.50 31.97 -8.37
C LEU A 183 33.71 33.31 -9.11
N LYS A 184 34.70 34.08 -8.66
CA LYS A 184 35.34 35.16 -9.43
C LYS A 184 36.64 34.65 -10.01
#